data_AF-A0A829QB38-F1
#
_entry.id   AF-A0A829QB38-F1
#
_cell.length_a   1.000
_cell.length_b   1.000
_cell.length_c   1.000
_cell.angle_alpha   90.00
_cell.angle_beta   90.00
_cell.angle_gamma   90.00
#
_symmetry.space_group_name_H-M   'P 1'
#
loop_
_entity.id
_entity.type
_entity.pdbx_description
1 polymer ?
#
loop_
_entity_poly.entity_id
_entity_poly.type
_entity_poly.pdbx_seq_one_letter_code
_entity_poly.pdbx_strand_id
1 'polypeptide(L)' 'MGICFACTAVKTSGCTRNLRTGDENDDPDQHIQLCITAPVGDVSINL' A
#
# COMPACT_ATOMS: atom_id res chain seq x y z
N MET A 1 11.57 3.93 8.48
CA MET A 1 10.59 3.65 7.41
C MET A 1 9.30 3.15 8.06
N GLY A 2 8.13 3.66 7.65
CA GLY A 2 6.82 3.21 8.15
C GLY A 2 6.37 3.79 9.50
N ILE A 3 6.85 4.97 9.89
CA ILE A 3 6.45 5.65 11.15
C ILE A 3 6.03 7.12 10.98
N CYS A 4 6.47 7.78 9.91
CA CYS A 4 6.25 9.22 9.72
C CYS A 4 5.00 9.56 8.90
N PHE A 5 4.38 8.58 8.23
CA PHE A 5 3.21 8.76 7.36
C PHE A 5 3.37 9.72 6.17
N ALA A 6 4.56 10.28 5.94
CA ALA A 6 4.83 11.22 4.85
C ALA A 6 4.72 10.61 3.43
N CYS A 7 4.79 9.28 3.31
CA CYS A 7 4.66 8.55 2.05
C CYS A 7 3.33 7.80 1.93
N THR A 8 2.27 8.35 2.54
CA THR A 8 0.93 7.76 2.46
C THR A 8 0.29 8.12 1.13
N ALA A 9 -0.33 7.15 0.47
CA ALA A 9 -1.06 7.31 -0.78
C ALA A 9 -2.35 6.47 -0.74
N VAL A 10 -3.32 6.78 -1.60
CA VAL A 10 -4.59 6.03 -1.68
C VAL A 10 -4.48 5.00 -2.80
N LYS A 11 -4.55 3.72 -2.45
CA LYS A 11 -4.64 2.61 -3.40
C LYS A 11 -6.07 2.53 -3.92
N THR A 12 -6.29 2.79 -5.21
CA THR A 12 -7.63 2.77 -5.82
C THR A 12 -8.00 1.40 -6.38
N SER A 13 -7.00 0.57 -6.71
CA SER A 13 -7.23 -0.82 -7.13
C SER A 13 -5.96 -1.68 -6.97
N GLY A 14 -6.16 -3.00 -6.96
CA GLY A 14 -5.09 -3.99 -6.91
C GLY A 14 -4.75 -4.49 -5.52
N CYS A 15 -3.88 -5.50 -5.47
CA CYS A 15 -3.43 -6.14 -4.23
C CYS A 15 -2.04 -5.66 -3.83
N THR A 16 -1.89 -5.33 -2.55
CA THR A 16 -0.61 -4.93 -1.97
C THR A 16 -0.30 -5.73 -0.72
N ARG A 17 0.99 -5.92 -0.45
CA ARG A 17 1.51 -6.63 0.70
C ARG A 17 2.26 -5.69 1.64
N ASN A 18 1.93 -5.74 2.92
CA ASN A 18 2.69 -5.08 3.97
C ASN A 18 4.00 -5.86 4.19
N LEU A 19 5.14 -5.20 3.98
CA LEU A 19 6.45 -5.82 4.11
C LEU A 19 6.86 -6.10 5.56
N ARG A 20 6.21 -5.47 6.55
CA ARG A 20 6.53 -5.66 7.98
C ARG A 20 5.80 -6.85 8.57
N THR A 21 4.52 -7.00 8.24
CA THR A 21 3.65 -8.05 8.80
C THR A 21 3.46 -9.22 7.84
N GLY A 22 3.65 -8.98 6.54
CA GLY A 22 3.40 -9.95 5.48
C GLY A 22 1.95 -9.96 4.99
N ASP A 23 1.04 -9.20 5.62
CA ASP A 23 -0.38 -9.17 5.29
C ASP A 23 -0.63 -8.63 3.88
N GLU A 24 -1.57 -9.23 3.19
CA GLU A 24 -2.02 -8.80 1.87
C GLU A 24 -3.40 -8.14 1.96
N ASN A 25 -3.60 -7.11 1.16
CA ASN A 25 -4.87 -6.40 1.08
C ASN A 25 -5.16 -5.96 -0.36
N ASP A 26 -6.34 -6.31 -0.83
CA ASP A 26 -6.88 -5.98 -2.15
C ASP A 26 -8.06 -4.98 -2.11
N ASP A 27 -8.43 -4.50 -0.92
CA ASP A 27 -9.54 -3.56 -0.73
C ASP A 27 -9.26 -2.21 -1.41
N PRO A 28 -10.18 -1.68 -2.22
CA PRO A 28 -10.00 -0.40 -2.92
C PRO A 28 -10.07 0.79 -1.95
N ASP A 29 -9.64 1.96 -2.42
CA ASP A 29 -9.66 3.25 -1.72
C ASP A 29 -8.99 3.25 -0.33
N GLN A 30 -7.98 2.40 -0.16
CA GLN A 30 -7.26 2.25 1.11
C GLN A 30 -6.02 3.15 1.18
N HIS A 31 -5.81 3.77 2.35
CA HIS A 31 -4.54 4.45 2.64
C HIS A 31 -3.42 3.45 2.91
N ILE A 32 -2.37 3.50 2.09
CA ILE A 32 -1.18 2.66 2.22
C ILE A 32 0.09 3.52 2.40
N GLN A 33 1.11 2.97 3.07
CA GLN A 33 2.40 3.63 3.22
C GLN A 33 3.41 3.05 2.22
N LEU A 34 3.77 3.82 1.19
CA LEU A 34 4.58 3.34 0.08
C LEU A 34 5.94 2.76 0.50
N CYS A 35 6.53 3.27 1.58
CA CYS A 35 7.84 2.79 2.05
C CYS A 35 7.83 1.40 2.73
N ILE A 36 6.65 0.82 3.00
CA ILE A 36 6.51 -0.51 3.63
C ILE A 36 5.47 -1.39 2.93
N THR A 37 4.96 -0.97 1.78
CA THR A 37 3.96 -1.68 1.01
C THR A 37 4.55 -2.03 -0.35
N ALA A 38 4.43 -3.29 -0.76
CA ALA A 38 4.83 -3.77 -2.09
C ALA A 38 3.62 -4.22 -2.91
N PRO A 39 3.57 -3.96 -4.21
CA PRO A 39 2.53 -4.50 -5.08
C PRO A 39 2.69 -6.01 -5.24
N VAL A 40 1.58 -6.75 -5.21
CA VAL A 40 1.53 -8.20 -5.49
C VAL A 40 1.16 -8.47 -6.96
N GLY A 41 0.86 -7.41 -7.72
CA GLY A 41 0.55 -7.42 -9.14
C GLY A 41 0.35 -6.00 -9.64
N ASP A 42 -0.52 -5.80 -10.63
CA ASP A 42 -0.92 -4.46 -11.05
C ASP A 42 -1.70 -3.75 -9.94
N VAL A 43 -1.25 -2.54 -9.59
CA VAL A 43 -1.84 -1.70 -8.55
C VAL A 43 -1.96 -0.29 -9.07
N SER A 44 -3.12 0.33 -8.85
CA SER A 44 -3.34 1.74 -9.14
C SER A 44 -3.35 2.54 -7.85
N ILE A 45 -2.59 3.64 -7.84
CA ILE A 45 -2.38 4.47 -6.66
C ILE A 45 -2.58 5.93 -7.05
N ASN A 46 -3.26 6.68 -6.20
CA ASN A 46 -3.39 8.12 -6.29
C ASN A 46 -2.29 8.77 -5.42
N LEU A 47 -1.41 9.55 -6.05
CA LEU A 47 -0.22 10.18 -5.46
C LEU A 47 -0.47 11.65 -5.11
#